data_AF-R9A0N1-F1
#
_entry.id   AF-R9A0N1-F1
#
_cell.length_a   1.000
_cell.length_b   1.000
_cell.length_c   1.000
_cell.angle_alpha   90.00
_cell.angle_beta   90.00
_cell.angle_gamma   90.00
#
_symmetry.space_group_name_H-M   'P 1'
#
loop_
_entity.id
_entity.type
_entity.pdbx_description
1 polymer ?
#
loop_
_entity_poly.entity_id
_entity_poly.type
_entity_poly.pdbx_seq_one_letter_code
_entity_poly.pdbx_strand_id
1 'polypeptide(L)'
;MKQIRFFALLSFLVSLGFVNSSGSFFGLSADPLDSHPIEISIKQKSPGKYELELFLPKDFGFQMEAPHRIFLSGTEGLKVLNADLKLKGPVHSKKPEYFEYLKPFTFQVEGKGKLQLDAKLFYCNFVKNICIPAKVNKSFSI
;
A
#
# COMPACT_ATOMS: atom_id res chain seq x y z
N MET A 1 -71.31 -0.38 -16.30
CA MET A 1 -71.61 -1.82 -16.19
C MET A 1 -71.29 -2.48 -17.52
N LYS A 2 -70.52 -3.59 -17.50
CA LYS A 2 -70.56 -4.76 -18.41
C LYS A 2 -70.30 -4.51 -19.92
N GLN A 3 -69.65 -5.34 -20.71
CA GLN A 3 -69.04 -6.68 -20.63
C GLN A 3 -68.28 -6.83 -21.98
N ILE A 4 -67.00 -7.21 -22.00
CA ILE A 4 -66.49 -8.56 -22.33
C ILE A 4 -67.05 -9.16 -23.64
N ARG A 5 -66.17 -9.46 -24.61
CA ARG A 5 -65.83 -10.81 -25.16
C ARG A 5 -64.81 -10.67 -26.30
N PHE A 6 -63.60 -11.24 -26.21
CA PHE A 6 -63.15 -12.65 -26.33
C PHE A 6 -63.08 -13.18 -27.78
N PHE A 7 -62.02 -13.98 -28.02
CA PHE A 7 -61.58 -14.69 -29.24
C PHE A 7 -60.56 -13.93 -30.12
N ALA A 8 -59.24 -14.21 -30.08
CA ALA A 8 -58.46 -15.45 -30.26
C ALA A 8 -57.88 -15.55 -31.68
N LEU A 9 -56.69 -16.15 -31.76
CA LEU A 9 -55.88 -16.47 -32.96
C LEU A 9 -55.00 -15.27 -33.40
N LEU A 10 -53.72 -15.40 -33.70
CA LEU A 10 -52.96 -16.56 -34.15
C LEU A 10 -51.46 -16.32 -33.84
N SER A 11 -50.80 -17.39 -33.43
CA SER A 11 -49.36 -17.51 -33.17
C SER A 11 -48.53 -17.20 -34.41
N PHE A 12 -47.43 -16.45 -34.26
CA PHE A 12 -46.25 -16.61 -35.11
C PHE A 12 -44.98 -16.53 -34.27
N LEU A 13 -44.39 -17.70 -34.06
CA LEU A 13 -43.08 -17.93 -33.48
C LEU A 13 -42.02 -17.38 -34.45
N VAL A 14 -41.27 -16.36 -34.03
CA VAL A 14 -39.96 -16.07 -34.61
C VAL A 14 -38.94 -16.20 -33.49
N SER A 15 -38.45 -17.42 -33.33
CA SER A 15 -37.29 -17.74 -32.51
C SER A 15 -36.03 -17.34 -33.27
N LEU A 16 -35.57 -16.11 -33.08
CA LEU A 16 -34.19 -15.73 -33.41
C LEU A 16 -33.33 -16.03 -32.20
N GLY A 17 -32.55 -17.12 -32.34
CA GLY A 17 -31.61 -17.60 -31.33
C GLY A 17 -30.55 -16.56 -31.05
N PHE A 18 -30.49 -16.10 -29.79
CA PHE A 18 -29.28 -15.50 -29.26
C PHE A 18 -28.24 -16.59 -29.11
N VAL A 19 -27.24 -16.56 -30.00
CA VAL A 19 -26.00 -17.31 -29.89
C VAL A 19 -25.34 -16.87 -28.58
N ASN A 20 -25.46 -17.71 -27.55
CA ASN A 20 -24.70 -17.60 -26.33
C ASN A 20 -23.24 -17.90 -26.66
N SER A 21 -22.50 -16.87 -27.07
CA SER A 21 -21.05 -16.96 -27.19
C SER A 21 -20.49 -17.05 -25.78
N SER A 22 -20.31 -18.29 -25.30
CA SER A 22 -19.42 -18.62 -24.19
C SER A 22 -17.99 -18.33 -24.61
N GLY A 23 -17.67 -17.04 -24.71
CA GLY A 23 -16.31 -16.55 -24.66
C GLY A 23 -15.80 -16.84 -23.26
N SER A 24 -15.04 -17.93 -23.12
CA SER A 24 -14.12 -18.13 -22.01
C SER A 24 -13.19 -16.93 -21.97
N PHE A 25 -13.60 -15.89 -21.25
CA PHE A 25 -12.67 -14.93 -20.69
C PHE A 25 -11.80 -15.73 -19.73
N PHE A 26 -10.60 -16.09 -20.19
CA PHE A 26 -9.50 -16.40 -19.30
C PHE A 26 -9.29 -15.15 -18.44
N GLY A 27 -9.91 -15.14 -17.27
CA GLY A 27 -9.67 -14.12 -16.26
C GLY A 27 -8.20 -14.21 -15.89
N LEU A 28 -7.41 -13.24 -16.35
CA LEU A 28 -6.09 -12.99 -15.78
C LEU A 28 -6.32 -12.46 -14.37
N SER A 29 -6.39 -13.36 -13.39
CA SER A 29 -6.34 -13.02 -11.98
C SER A 29 -4.90 -12.66 -11.67
N ALA A 30 -4.59 -11.37 -11.57
CA ALA A 30 -3.38 -10.95 -10.89
C ALA A 30 -3.60 -11.23 -9.39
N ASP A 31 -2.68 -11.97 -8.77
CA ASP A 31 -2.68 -12.09 -7.32
C ASP A 31 -2.70 -10.67 -6.72
N PRO A 32 -3.57 -10.39 -5.74
CA PRO A 32 -3.55 -9.10 -5.08
C PRO A 32 -2.15 -8.89 -4.52
N LEU A 33 -1.52 -7.78 -4.87
CA LEU A 33 -0.23 -7.34 -4.31
C LEU A 33 -0.41 -6.87 -2.84
N ASP A 34 -1.32 -7.52 -2.11
CA ASP A 34 -1.89 -7.12 -0.83
C ASP A 34 -0.97 -7.50 0.32
N SER A 35 0.20 -6.87 0.32
CA SER A 35 0.96 -6.39 1.48
C SER A 35 2.43 -6.33 1.08
N HIS A 36 2.96 -5.12 1.05
CA HIS A 36 4.41 -4.97 1.04
C HIS A 36 4.97 -5.57 2.35
N PRO A 37 6.19 -6.13 2.35
CA PRO A 37 6.79 -6.74 3.53
C PRO A 37 7.36 -5.71 4.52
N ILE A 38 7.20 -4.42 4.25
CA ILE A 38 7.74 -3.34 5.10
C ILE A 38 6.97 -3.29 6.42
N GLU A 39 7.68 -3.59 7.50
CA GLU A 39 7.20 -3.44 8.88
C GLU A 39 7.61 -2.08 9.44
N ILE A 40 6.73 -1.49 10.24
CA ILE A 40 6.89 -0.12 10.75
C ILE A 40 6.67 -0.12 12.25
N SER A 41 7.60 0.50 12.98
CA SER A 41 7.52 0.68 14.41
C SER A 41 7.80 2.13 14.81
N ILE A 42 7.11 2.60 15.86
CA ILE A 42 7.35 3.92 16.46
C ILE A 42 7.73 3.72 17.92
N LYS A 43 8.86 4.31 18.31
CA LYS A 43 9.39 4.26 19.68
C LYS A 43 9.54 5.66 20.24
N GLN A 44 9.02 5.89 21.44
CA GLN A 44 9.29 7.12 22.16
C GLN A 44 10.68 7.04 22.80
N LYS A 45 11.51 8.08 22.59
CA LYS A 45 12.84 8.18 23.25
C LYS A 45 12.83 9.07 24.46
N SER A 46 12.09 10.16 24.37
CA SER A 46 11.88 11.13 25.45
C SER A 46 10.56 11.87 25.19
N PRO A 47 10.02 12.63 26.15
CA PRO A 47 8.80 13.40 25.94
C PRO A 47 8.90 14.27 24.66
N GLY A 48 7.95 14.09 23.74
CA GLY A 48 7.91 14.81 22.46
C GLY A 48 8.93 14.37 21.40
N LYS A 49 9.83 13.40 21.67
CA LYS A 49 10.81 12.90 20.70
C LYS A 49 10.64 11.40 20.44
N TYR A 50 10.55 11.04 19.16
CA TYR A 50 10.23 9.71 18.70
C TYR A 50 11.21 9.25 17.62
N GLU A 51 11.28 7.93 17.48
CA GLU A 51 11.96 7.24 16.39
C GLU A 51 10.97 6.40 15.60
N LEU A 52 11.04 6.52 14.28
CA LEU A 52 10.38 5.67 13.31
C LEU A 52 11.40 4.65 12.81
N GLU A 53 11.06 3.37 12.88
CA GLU A 53 11.87 2.28 12.37
C GLU A 53 11.16 1.58 11.21
N LEU A 54 11.90 1.30 10.15
CA LEU A 54 11.43 0.55 8.98
C LEU A 54 12.24 -0.74 8.89
N PHE A 55 11.53 -1.87 8.84
CA PHE A 55 12.13 -3.18 8.73
C PHE A 55 11.67 -3.88 7.46
N LEU A 56 12.58 -4.67 6.90
CA LEU A 56 12.31 -5.60 5.82
C LEU A 56 12.71 -7.00 6.29
N PRO A 57 12.01 -8.05 5.87
CA PRO A 57 12.41 -9.42 6.13
C PRO A 57 13.76 -9.72 5.51
N LYS A 58 14.34 -10.85 5.92
CA LYS A 58 15.51 -11.44 5.28
C LYS A 58 15.24 -11.58 3.77
N ASP A 59 16.27 -11.34 2.97
CA ASP A 59 16.24 -11.39 1.50
C ASP A 59 15.57 -10.19 0.81
N PHE A 60 15.24 -9.14 1.54
CA PHE A 60 14.81 -7.87 0.98
C PHE A 60 15.79 -6.74 1.34
N GLY A 61 15.79 -5.67 0.53
CA GLY A 61 16.55 -4.47 0.84
C GLY A 61 15.98 -3.23 0.19
N PHE A 62 16.21 -2.07 0.81
CA PHE A 62 15.88 -0.77 0.25
C PHE A 62 16.99 -0.32 -0.70
N GLN A 63 16.64 0.06 -1.92
CA GLN A 63 17.60 0.53 -2.92
C GLN A 63 18.03 1.96 -2.58
N MET A 64 19.34 2.23 -2.57
CA MET A 64 19.88 3.52 -2.09
C MET A 64 19.54 4.70 -3.00
N GLU A 65 19.59 4.49 -4.31
CA GLU A 65 19.38 5.55 -5.31
C GLU A 65 17.91 5.76 -5.69
N ALA A 66 17.02 4.92 -5.18
CA ALA A 66 15.61 5.00 -5.53
C ALA A 66 14.94 6.24 -4.88
N PRO A 67 13.90 6.83 -5.50
CA PRO A 67 13.31 8.09 -5.06
C PRO A 67 12.32 7.89 -3.90
N HIS A 68 12.81 7.44 -2.76
CA HIS A 68 12.02 7.25 -1.53
C HIS A 68 11.46 8.56 -1.02
N ARG A 69 10.22 8.52 -0.54
CA ARG A 69 9.55 9.66 0.10
C ARG A 69 8.84 9.18 1.35
N ILE A 70 9.10 9.83 2.47
CA ILE A 70 8.42 9.59 3.75
C ILE A 70 7.92 10.94 4.23
N PHE A 71 6.64 10.99 4.59
CA PHE A 71 5.98 12.16 5.13
C PHE A 71 5.29 11.80 6.45
N LEU A 72 5.46 12.67 7.43
CA LEU A 72 4.78 12.58 8.72
C LEU A 72 3.92 13.81 8.92
N SER A 73 2.67 13.61 9.31
CA SER A 73 1.78 14.69 9.71
C SER A 73 1.03 14.34 10.99
N GLY A 74 0.62 15.36 11.73
CA GLY A 74 -0.17 15.22 12.93
C GLY A 74 -1.61 15.66 12.69
N THR A 75 -2.55 14.99 13.33
CA THR A 75 -3.98 15.33 13.35
C THR A 75 -4.50 15.29 14.78
N GLU A 76 -5.69 15.85 15.02
CA GLU A 76 -6.36 15.83 16.34
C GLU A 76 -5.57 16.55 17.46
N GLY A 77 -4.85 17.62 17.11
CA GLY A 77 -4.06 18.41 18.07
C GLY A 77 -2.59 18.01 18.20
N LEU A 78 -2.17 16.96 17.48
CA LEU A 78 -0.75 16.61 17.31
C LEU A 78 -0.13 17.46 16.19
N LYS A 79 1.05 18.03 16.44
CA LYS A 79 1.84 18.78 15.46
C LYS A 79 3.23 18.16 15.32
N VAL A 80 3.67 17.90 14.09
CA VAL A 80 5.06 17.48 13.81
C VAL A 80 5.91 18.75 13.68
N LEU A 81 6.94 18.88 14.53
CA LEU A 81 7.81 20.06 14.58
C LEU A 81 9.03 19.92 13.67
N ASN A 82 9.68 18.76 13.73
CA ASN A 82 10.87 18.45 12.96
C ASN A 82 10.89 16.94 12.68
N ALA A 83 11.34 16.54 11.50
CA ALA A 83 11.55 15.14 11.14
C ALA A 83 12.73 15.01 10.17
N ASP A 84 13.76 14.24 10.54
CA ASP A 84 14.83 13.80 9.61
C ASP A 84 14.45 12.44 9.04
N LEU A 85 13.77 12.46 7.90
CA LEU A 85 13.17 11.28 7.26
C LEU A 85 14.00 10.75 6.06
N LYS A 86 15.28 11.14 5.96
CA LYS A 86 16.15 10.66 4.88
C LYS A 86 16.66 9.26 5.20
N LEU A 87 16.51 8.32 4.26
CA LEU A 87 17.03 6.97 4.41
C LEU A 87 18.55 7.03 4.56
N LYS A 88 19.05 6.47 5.66
CA LYS A 88 20.47 6.37 6.00
C LYS A 88 20.69 5.00 6.61
N GLY A 89 21.84 4.38 6.34
CA GLY A 89 22.14 3.05 6.83
C GLY A 89 23.49 2.56 6.32
N PRO A 90 24.03 1.47 6.88
CA PRO A 90 25.15 0.78 6.27
C PRO A 90 24.77 0.15 4.94
N VAL A 91 25.76 0.03 4.06
CA VAL A 91 25.64 -0.59 2.74
C VAL A 91 25.66 -2.11 2.89
N HIS A 92 24.81 -2.81 2.15
CA HIS A 92 24.72 -4.26 2.20
C HIS A 92 25.99 -4.93 1.64
N SER A 93 26.64 -5.76 2.45
CA SER A 93 27.95 -6.38 2.18
C SER A 93 28.05 -7.11 0.84
N LYS A 94 26.97 -7.77 0.38
CA LYS A 94 26.95 -8.51 -0.90
C LYS A 94 26.29 -7.75 -2.06
N LYS A 95 25.64 -6.62 -1.80
CA LYS A 95 24.79 -5.91 -2.77
C LYS A 95 24.91 -4.39 -2.53
N PRO A 96 25.94 -3.73 -3.08
CA PRO A 96 26.33 -2.37 -2.68
C PRO A 96 25.31 -1.28 -3.02
N GLU A 97 24.32 -1.57 -3.86
CA GLU A 97 23.23 -0.65 -4.23
C GLU A 97 22.11 -0.57 -3.19
N TYR A 98 22.21 -1.33 -2.10
CA TYR A 98 21.15 -1.51 -1.10
C TYR A 98 21.63 -1.19 0.31
N PHE A 99 20.72 -0.70 1.14
CA PHE A 99 20.96 -0.62 2.58
C PHE A 99 20.86 -2.01 3.22
N GLU A 100 21.80 -2.35 4.10
CA GLU A 100 21.73 -3.56 4.93
C GLU A 100 20.59 -3.47 5.95
N TYR A 101 20.48 -2.31 6.58
CA TYR A 101 19.34 -1.90 7.40
C TYR A 101 19.25 -0.38 7.40
N LEU A 102 18.09 0.15 7.75
CA LEU A 102 17.90 1.59 7.92
C LEU A 102 18.15 2.00 9.37
N LYS A 103 18.88 3.09 9.57
CA LYS A 103 18.94 3.76 10.86
C LYS A 103 17.55 4.34 11.19
N PRO A 104 17.14 4.35 12.47
CA PRO A 104 15.87 4.94 12.87
C PRO A 104 15.78 6.42 12.46
N PHE A 105 14.61 6.82 11.98
CA PHE A 105 14.31 8.21 11.64
C PHE A 105 13.85 8.94 12.89
N THR A 106 14.44 10.10 13.18
CA THR A 106 14.09 10.87 14.37
C THR A 106 13.11 11.96 14.02
N PHE A 107 12.09 12.15 14.87
CA PHE A 107 11.13 13.23 14.71
C PHE A 107 10.64 13.74 16.07
N GLN A 108 10.16 14.97 16.07
CA GLN A 108 9.65 15.67 17.25
C GLN A 108 8.21 16.09 17.03
N VAL A 109 7.40 15.94 18.06
CA VAL A 109 5.98 16.29 18.05
C VAL A 109 5.62 17.13 19.26
N GLU A 110 4.56 17.91 19.11
CA GLU A 110 3.93 18.71 20.16
C GLU A 110 2.44 18.38 20.22
N GLY A 111 1.88 18.35 21.44
CA GLY A 111 0.49 17.96 21.66
C GLY A 111 0.29 16.45 21.72
N LYS A 112 -0.97 16.03 21.62
CA LYS A 112 -1.42 14.63 21.59
C LYS A 112 -2.39 14.46 20.44
N GLY A 113 -2.51 13.25 19.91
CA GLY A 113 -3.45 12.97 18.83
C GLY A 113 -3.00 11.80 17.97
N LYS A 114 -3.18 11.93 16.66
CA LYS A 114 -2.79 10.87 15.71
C LYS A 114 -1.66 11.35 14.81
N LEU A 115 -0.63 10.52 14.69
CA LEU A 115 0.42 10.66 13.70
C LEU A 115 0.03 9.87 12.44
N GLN A 116 -0.03 10.55 11.32
CA GLN A 116 -0.19 9.95 9.99
C GLN A 116 1.18 9.82 9.33
N LEU A 117 1.46 8.63 8.81
CA LEU A 117 2.63 8.28 8.02
C LEU A 117 2.17 7.97 6.60
N ASP A 118 2.67 8.73 5.64
CA ASP A 118 2.51 8.48 4.21
C ASP A 118 3.89 8.28 3.58
N ALA A 119 4.12 7.13 2.99
CA ALA A 119 5.41 6.81 2.39
C ALA A 119 5.28 6.14 1.02
N LYS A 120 6.22 6.48 0.13
CA LYS A 120 6.51 5.76 -1.10
C LYS A 120 7.94 5.24 -1.00
N LEU A 121 8.08 3.93 -0.85
CA LEU A 121 9.34 3.25 -0.62
C LEU A 121 9.63 2.27 -1.76
N PHE A 122 10.90 2.09 -2.11
CA PHE A 122 11.34 1.19 -3.17
C PHE A 122 12.23 0.10 -2.59
N TYR A 123 11.76 -1.13 -2.63
CA TYR A 123 12.49 -2.27 -2.06
C TYR A 123 12.61 -3.37 -3.11
N CYS A 124 13.61 -4.22 -2.97
CA CYS A 124 13.81 -5.35 -3.88
C CYS A 124 13.86 -6.65 -3.09
N ASN A 125 13.34 -7.72 -3.71
CA ASN A 125 13.48 -9.09 -3.25
C ASN A 125 14.69 -9.71 -3.96
N PHE A 126 15.70 -10.10 -3.20
CA PHE A 126 16.95 -10.62 -3.72
C PHE A 126 16.85 -12.04 -4.28
N VAL A 127 15.92 -12.85 -3.78
CA VAL A 127 15.67 -14.21 -4.27
C VAL A 127 14.95 -14.17 -5.61
N LYS A 128 13.92 -13.32 -5.72
CA LYS A 128 13.12 -13.15 -6.94
C LYS A 128 13.76 -12.22 -7.96
N ASN A 129 14.80 -11.47 -7.56
CA ASN A 129 15.47 -10.46 -8.39
C ASN A 129 14.50 -9.42 -8.98
N ILE A 130 13.56 -8.95 -8.17
CA ILE A 130 12.55 -7.94 -8.55
C ILE A 130 12.58 -6.76 -7.60
N CYS A 131 12.30 -5.58 -8.12
CA CYS A 131 12.17 -4.33 -7.37
C CYS A 131 10.74 -3.81 -7.45
N ILE A 132 10.18 -3.43 -6.30
CA ILE A 132 8.75 -3.16 -6.13
C ILE A 132 8.59 -1.81 -5.41
N PRO A 133 7.80 -0.87 -5.97
CA PRO A 133 7.36 0.30 -5.23
C PRO A 133 6.26 -0.07 -4.23
N ALA A 134 6.46 0.26 -2.96
CA ALA A 134 5.44 0.20 -1.92
C ALA A 134 4.87 1.59 -1.64
N LYS A 135 3.54 1.68 -1.52
CA LYS A 135 2.86 2.79 -0.88
C LYS A 135 2.43 2.35 0.51
N VAL A 136 2.85 3.10 1.53
CA VAL A 136 2.51 2.82 2.93
C VAL A 136 1.73 3.99 3.50
N ASN A 137 0.54 3.74 4.01
CA ASN A 137 -0.23 4.73 4.76
C ASN A 137 -0.60 4.11 6.11
N LYS A 138 -0.18 4.72 7.23
CA LYS A 138 -0.40 4.22 8.59
C LYS A 138 -0.73 5.37 9.53
N SER A 139 -1.60 5.09 10.50
CA SER A 139 -1.95 6.02 11.58
C SER A 139 -1.52 5.42 12.92
N PHE A 140 -0.94 6.25 13.78
CA PHE A 140 -0.50 5.87 15.13
C PHE A 140 -1.06 6.85 16.15
N SER A 141 -1.52 6.36 17.30
CA SER A 141 -1.92 7.22 18.42
C SER A 141 -0.70 7.56 19.26
N ILE A 142 -0.47 8.86 19.50
CA ILE A 142 0.68 9.40 20.26
C ILE A 142 0.20 10.38 21.34
#